data_AF-A0A1F8JTH6-F1
#
_entry.id   AF-A0A1F8JTH6-F1
#
_cell.length_a   1.000
_cell.length_b   1.000
_cell.length_c   1.000
_cell.angle_alpha   90.00
_cell.angle_beta   90.00
_cell.angle_gamma   90.00
#
_symmetry.space_group_name_H-M   'P 1'
#
loop_
_entity.id
_entity.type
_entity.pdbx_description
1 polymer ?
#
loop_
_entity_poly.entity_id
_entity_poly.type
_entity_poly.pdbx_seq_one_letter_code
_entity_poly.pdbx_strand_id
1 'polypeptide(L)'
;MEIPSPVELKKQQPLSKSAFASIANFRSLASQILLGKNKALVAIVGPCSIHDPESALEYAERLKKLSIDLGGHLFLIMRVFVEKSRTHLGWKGMLYDPYLDGTNDLAAGLRKSRRLFIELAEMGVPTAMELFDPLTASYFDDLLSWGLIGARTSGSPYHRQMASGMPFPVGFKNDVHGGLDEAILGVATARSPHVYLGVNGEGKVAAIETEGNPFSHLVLRGALHETNFDPLSIAKALHVLEKEKTSSRILIDCSHGNSGKDPRRQSIALESILEQAHPMVAGFMLESHIHAGKQTLFKDLSLLDYGVSITDPCLSWEETEKLLQRSMSMSSVQN
;
A
#
# COMPACT_ATOMS: atom_id res chain seq x y z
N MET A 1 19.61 -18.26 -12.70
CA MET A 1 18.22 -17.91 -13.05
C MET A 1 18.26 -16.60 -13.79
N GLU A 2 17.73 -16.55 -15.01
CA GLU A 2 17.63 -15.31 -15.77
C GLU A 2 16.32 -14.60 -15.40
N ILE A 3 16.41 -13.31 -15.09
CA ILE A 3 15.28 -12.46 -14.75
C ILE A 3 14.95 -11.61 -15.98
N PRO A 4 13.72 -11.67 -16.53
CA PRO A 4 13.36 -10.82 -17.67
C PRO A 4 13.46 -9.35 -17.27
N SER A 5 13.84 -8.47 -18.20
CA SER A 5 13.81 -7.04 -17.92
C SER A 5 12.36 -6.54 -17.67
N PRO A 6 12.17 -5.37 -17.02
CA PRO A 6 10.85 -4.78 -16.89
C PRO A 6 10.10 -4.64 -18.23
N VAL A 7 10.79 -4.16 -19.27
CA VAL A 7 10.22 -4.02 -20.62
C VAL A 7 9.86 -5.38 -21.23
N GLU A 8 10.70 -6.39 -21.06
CA GLU A 8 10.42 -7.74 -21.58
C GLU A 8 9.21 -8.35 -20.89
N LEU A 9 9.13 -8.25 -19.57
CA LEU A 9 8.00 -8.79 -18.82
C LEU A 9 6.69 -8.05 -19.15
N LYS A 10 6.73 -6.72 -19.28
CA LYS A 10 5.59 -5.91 -19.72
C LYS A 10 5.11 -6.30 -21.13
N LYS A 11 6.02 -6.66 -22.03
CA LYS A 11 5.67 -7.18 -23.37
C LYS A 11 5.07 -8.59 -23.32
N GLN A 12 5.59 -9.46 -22.45
CA GLN A 12 5.07 -10.82 -22.25
C GLN A 12 3.68 -10.83 -21.60
N GLN A 13 3.43 -9.87 -20.71
CA GLN A 13 2.17 -9.71 -19.96
C GLN A 13 1.66 -8.28 -20.12
N PRO A 14 1.07 -7.95 -21.29
CA PRO A 14 0.55 -6.62 -21.57
C PRO A 14 -0.77 -6.38 -20.82
N LEU A 15 -1.00 -5.11 -20.48
CA LEU A 15 -2.26 -4.64 -19.92
C LEU A 15 -3.26 -4.34 -21.04
N SER A 16 -4.56 -4.60 -20.84
CA SER A 16 -5.55 -4.15 -21.82
C SER A 16 -5.65 -2.61 -21.85
N LYS A 17 -6.16 -2.07 -22.96
CA LYS A 17 -6.41 -0.63 -23.07
C LYS A 17 -7.41 -0.12 -22.02
N SER A 18 -8.39 -0.97 -21.66
CA SER A 18 -9.42 -0.64 -20.67
C SER A 18 -8.84 -0.57 -19.26
N ALA A 19 -8.03 -1.56 -18.88
CA ALA A 19 -7.36 -1.58 -17.60
C ALA A 19 -6.35 -0.42 -17.48
N PHE A 20 -5.59 -0.13 -18.54
CA PHE A 20 -4.68 1.03 -18.58
C PHE A 20 -5.42 2.36 -18.32
N ALA A 21 -6.55 2.58 -19.00
CA ALA A 21 -7.37 3.78 -18.79
C ALA A 21 -7.95 3.85 -17.37
N SER A 22 -8.37 2.70 -16.82
CA SER A 22 -8.89 2.60 -15.45
C SER A 22 -7.83 3.01 -14.42
N ILE A 23 -6.60 2.54 -14.57
CA ILE A 23 -5.47 2.90 -13.69
C ILE A 23 -5.18 4.40 -13.76
N ALA A 24 -5.18 5.01 -14.95
CA ALA A 24 -5.00 6.44 -15.09
C ALA A 24 -6.09 7.23 -14.32
N ASN A 25 -7.35 6.78 -14.40
CA ASN A 25 -8.46 7.38 -13.65
C ASN A 25 -8.29 7.20 -12.14
N PHE A 26 -7.87 6.02 -11.69
CA PHE A 26 -7.60 5.74 -10.27
C PHE A 26 -6.50 6.64 -9.71
N ARG A 27 -5.40 6.83 -10.44
CA ARG A 27 -4.32 7.74 -10.05
C ARG A 27 -4.79 9.19 -9.99
N SER A 28 -5.57 9.62 -10.97
CA SER A 28 -6.16 10.97 -10.98
C SER A 28 -7.04 11.20 -9.75
N LEU A 29 -7.92 10.25 -9.42
CA LEU A 29 -8.77 10.32 -8.22
C LEU A 29 -7.93 10.36 -6.94
N ALA A 30 -6.93 9.49 -6.80
CA ALA A 30 -6.01 9.47 -5.67
C ALA A 30 -5.32 10.82 -5.46
N SER A 31 -4.78 11.39 -6.54
CA SER A 31 -4.15 12.72 -6.53
C SER A 31 -5.14 13.84 -6.16
N GLN A 32 -6.38 13.79 -6.66
CA GLN A 32 -7.40 14.78 -6.32
C GLN A 32 -7.79 14.73 -4.84
N ILE A 33 -7.88 13.54 -4.23
CA ILE A 33 -8.15 13.39 -2.80
C ILE A 33 -6.99 13.96 -1.97
N LEU A 34 -5.75 13.65 -2.31
CA LEU A 34 -4.57 14.18 -1.61
C LEU A 34 -4.42 15.69 -1.74
N LEU A 35 -4.83 16.27 -2.87
CA LEU A 35 -4.88 17.71 -3.08
C LEU A 35 -6.12 18.38 -2.45
N GLY A 36 -7.04 17.61 -1.86
CA GLY A 36 -8.29 18.14 -1.30
C GLY A 36 -9.31 18.66 -2.30
N LYS A 37 -9.13 18.32 -3.58
CA LYS A 37 -10.09 18.62 -4.66
C LYS A 37 -11.27 17.64 -4.68
N ASN A 38 -11.08 16.47 -4.08
CA ASN A 38 -12.14 15.49 -3.84
C ASN A 38 -12.25 15.23 -2.32
N LYS A 39 -13.48 15.14 -1.81
CA LYS A 39 -13.80 14.95 -0.39
C LYS A 39 -13.86 13.49 0.05
N ALA A 40 -13.80 12.53 -0.88
CA ALA A 40 -13.74 11.12 -0.54
C ALA A 40 -12.50 10.80 0.31
N LEU A 41 -12.60 9.81 1.19
CA LEU A 41 -11.45 9.27 1.91
C LEU A 41 -10.86 8.09 1.15
N VAL A 42 -9.54 7.98 1.16
CA VAL A 42 -8.84 6.80 0.67
C VAL A 42 -8.94 5.70 1.72
N ALA A 43 -9.27 4.48 1.30
CA ALA A 43 -9.22 3.31 2.16
C ALA A 43 -8.35 2.24 1.50
N ILE A 44 -7.10 2.10 1.94
CA ILE A 44 -6.20 1.04 1.47
C ILE A 44 -6.43 -0.20 2.32
N VAL A 45 -7.11 -1.19 1.76
CA VAL A 45 -7.61 -2.35 2.51
C VAL A 45 -7.25 -3.65 1.80
N GLY A 46 -6.79 -4.64 2.57
CA GLY A 46 -6.51 -5.97 2.03
C GLY A 46 -5.50 -6.75 2.85
N PRO A 47 -5.07 -7.92 2.34
CA PRO A 47 -4.18 -8.83 3.05
C PRO A 47 -2.88 -8.17 3.50
N CYS A 48 -2.34 -8.62 4.64
CA CYS A 48 -1.01 -8.18 5.07
C CYS A 48 0.05 -8.46 3.99
N SER A 49 0.00 -9.65 3.40
CA SER A 49 0.77 -10.07 2.22
C SER A 49 -0.01 -11.10 1.40
N ILE A 50 0.26 -11.15 0.09
CA ILE A 50 -0.35 -12.08 -0.86
C ILE A 50 0.54 -13.32 -0.97
N HIS A 51 -0.01 -14.49 -0.65
CA HIS A 51 0.65 -15.79 -0.81
C HIS A 51 -0.10 -16.70 -1.80
N ASP A 52 -1.41 -16.51 -1.92
CA ASP A 52 -2.30 -17.24 -2.81
C ASP A 52 -3.06 -16.24 -3.72
N PRO A 53 -2.82 -16.27 -5.04
CA PRO A 53 -3.55 -15.42 -5.99
C PRO A 53 -5.05 -15.68 -6.03
N GLU A 54 -5.52 -16.91 -5.80
CA GLU A 54 -6.95 -17.24 -5.92
C GLU A 54 -7.77 -16.53 -4.84
N SER A 55 -7.34 -16.63 -3.57
CA SER A 55 -7.96 -15.87 -2.49
C SER A 55 -7.80 -14.34 -2.64
N ALA A 56 -6.74 -13.87 -3.29
CA ALA A 56 -6.60 -12.45 -3.60
C ALA A 56 -7.66 -11.97 -4.60
N LEU A 57 -7.93 -12.76 -5.66
CA LEU A 57 -8.97 -12.45 -6.65
C LEU A 57 -10.37 -12.51 -6.04
N GLU A 58 -10.65 -13.50 -5.19
CA GLU A 58 -11.93 -13.56 -4.47
C GLU A 58 -12.11 -12.33 -3.55
N TYR A 59 -11.08 -11.96 -2.78
CA TYR A 59 -11.12 -10.75 -1.96
C TYR A 59 -11.37 -9.50 -2.82
N ALA A 60 -10.74 -9.41 -3.99
CA ALA A 60 -10.91 -8.29 -4.92
C ALA A 60 -12.34 -8.21 -5.47
N GLU A 61 -12.98 -9.34 -5.77
CA GLU A 61 -14.39 -9.38 -6.20
C GLU A 61 -15.31 -8.83 -5.11
N ARG A 62 -15.12 -9.29 -3.86
CA ARG A 62 -15.86 -8.79 -2.70
C ARG A 62 -15.63 -7.27 -2.50
N LEU A 63 -14.39 -6.82 -2.61
CA LEU A 63 -14.02 -5.40 -2.50
C LEU A 63 -14.63 -4.55 -3.63
N LYS A 64 -14.65 -5.07 -4.85
CA LYS A 64 -15.23 -4.39 -6.01
C LYS A 64 -16.72 -4.18 -5.82
N LYS A 65 -17.43 -5.22 -5.38
CA LYS A 65 -18.87 -5.14 -5.08
C LYS A 65 -19.14 -4.09 -4.00
N LEU A 66 -18.41 -4.16 -2.88
CA LEU A 66 -18.55 -3.18 -1.80
C LEU A 66 -18.27 -1.76 -2.28
N SER A 67 -17.24 -1.55 -3.11
CA SER A 67 -16.93 -0.22 -3.66
C SER A 67 -18.08 0.41 -4.44
N ILE A 68 -18.91 -0.40 -5.10
CA ILE A 68 -20.10 0.08 -5.83
C ILE A 68 -21.18 0.49 -4.81
N ASP A 69 -21.41 -0.34 -3.79
CA ASP A 69 -22.39 -0.09 -2.74
C ASP A 69 -22.05 1.15 -1.89
N LEU A 70 -20.77 1.49 -1.75
CA LEU A 70 -20.31 2.66 -0.98
C LEU A 70 -20.39 4.01 -1.74
N GLY A 71 -20.90 4.03 -2.98
CA GLY A 71 -21.32 5.27 -3.64
C GLY A 71 -20.28 6.39 -3.82
N GLY A 72 -18.98 6.08 -3.72
CA GLY A 72 -17.88 7.03 -3.92
C GLY A 72 -17.49 7.89 -2.71
N HIS A 73 -18.05 7.66 -1.52
CA HIS A 73 -17.59 8.31 -0.28
C HIS A 73 -16.20 7.83 0.15
N LEU A 74 -15.91 6.56 -0.13
CA LEU A 74 -14.60 5.96 0.02
C LEU A 74 -14.04 5.60 -1.35
N PHE A 75 -12.78 5.95 -1.58
CA PHE A 75 -12.00 5.39 -2.66
C PHE A 75 -11.27 4.15 -2.13
N LEU A 76 -11.88 2.97 -2.35
CA LEU A 76 -11.31 1.69 -1.93
C LEU A 76 -10.15 1.32 -2.86
N ILE A 77 -8.98 1.07 -2.27
CA ILE A 77 -7.78 0.58 -2.95
C ILE A 77 -7.37 -0.74 -2.33
N MET A 78 -7.26 -1.80 -3.13
CA MET A 78 -6.83 -3.08 -2.63
C MET A 78 -5.35 -3.04 -2.27
N ARG A 79 -5.02 -3.47 -1.05
CA ARG A 79 -3.65 -3.72 -0.62
C ARG A 79 -3.16 -5.05 -1.23
N VAL A 80 -2.11 -4.99 -2.05
CA VAL A 80 -1.54 -6.15 -2.76
C VAL A 80 -0.03 -6.18 -2.50
N PHE A 81 0.38 -6.72 -1.36
CA PHE A 81 1.79 -6.74 -0.95
C PHE A 81 2.39 -8.11 -1.27
N VAL A 82 3.20 -8.17 -2.33
CA VAL A 82 3.85 -9.41 -2.80
C VAL A 82 5.26 -9.61 -2.22
N GLU A 83 5.71 -8.65 -1.41
CA GLU A 83 6.97 -8.65 -0.67
C GLU A 83 6.68 -8.40 0.81
N LYS A 84 7.52 -8.93 1.70
CA LYS A 84 7.43 -8.67 3.15
C LYS A 84 8.81 -8.46 3.76
N SER A 85 8.97 -7.35 4.47
CA SER A 85 10.19 -7.09 5.24
C SER A 85 10.35 -8.07 6.40
N ARG A 86 11.50 -8.76 6.46
CA ARG A 86 11.85 -9.70 7.54
C ARG A 86 13.21 -9.33 8.12
N THR A 87 13.31 -9.30 9.46
CA THR A 87 14.57 -9.10 10.19
C THR A 87 15.31 -10.42 10.46
N HIS A 88 14.64 -11.55 10.27
CA HIS A 88 15.15 -12.91 10.48
C HIS A 88 14.75 -13.84 9.31
N LEU A 89 15.16 -15.11 9.38
CA LEU A 89 14.74 -16.17 8.46
C LEU A 89 13.20 -16.28 8.44
N GLY A 90 12.62 -16.23 7.24
CA GLY A 90 11.19 -16.36 7.02
C GLY A 90 10.83 -16.07 5.58
N TRP A 91 9.62 -16.44 5.17
CA TRP A 91 9.11 -16.20 3.82
C TRP A 91 9.11 -14.70 3.49
N LYS A 92 9.72 -14.35 2.35
CA LYS A 92 9.98 -12.97 1.91
C LYS A 92 8.87 -12.38 1.04
N GLY A 93 7.85 -13.17 0.71
CA GLY A 93 6.75 -12.77 -0.16
C GLY A 93 6.68 -13.60 -1.44
N MET A 94 5.52 -13.57 -2.10
CA MET A 94 5.24 -14.36 -3.30
C MET A 94 6.16 -13.98 -4.47
N LEU A 95 6.66 -12.75 -4.51
CA LEU A 95 7.64 -12.33 -5.52
C LEU A 95 8.95 -13.12 -5.40
N TYR A 96 9.41 -13.39 -4.17
CA TYR A 96 10.66 -14.10 -3.93
C TYR A 96 10.46 -15.61 -3.97
N ASP A 97 9.42 -16.12 -3.32
CA ASP A 97 9.18 -17.56 -3.15
C ASP A 97 7.70 -17.89 -3.46
N PRO A 98 7.34 -17.95 -4.76
CA PRO A 98 5.93 -18.04 -5.21
C PRO A 98 5.27 -19.39 -4.95
N TYR A 99 6.05 -20.43 -4.65
CA TYR A 99 5.60 -21.80 -4.38
C TYR A 99 5.61 -22.16 -2.90
N LEU A 100 6.03 -21.23 -2.03
CA LEU A 100 6.09 -21.43 -0.57
C LEU A 100 6.97 -22.62 -0.14
N ASP A 101 7.93 -23.02 -0.96
CA ASP A 101 8.77 -24.21 -0.78
C ASP A 101 10.25 -23.87 -0.55
N GLY A 102 10.61 -22.58 -0.56
CA GLY A 102 11.97 -22.10 -0.36
C GLY A 102 12.86 -22.19 -1.61
N THR A 103 12.32 -22.52 -2.78
CA THR A 103 13.06 -22.51 -4.06
C THR A 103 13.56 -21.12 -4.43
N ASN A 104 12.90 -20.07 -3.94
CA ASN A 104 13.18 -18.67 -4.25
C ASN A 104 13.18 -18.38 -5.76
N ASP A 105 12.21 -18.94 -6.51
CA ASP A 105 12.06 -18.69 -7.95
C ASP A 105 11.54 -17.28 -8.24
N LEU A 106 12.46 -16.31 -8.22
CA LEU A 106 12.19 -14.90 -8.51
C LEU A 106 11.60 -14.67 -9.90
N ALA A 107 12.03 -15.44 -10.91
CA ALA A 107 11.54 -15.26 -12.27
C ALA A 107 10.05 -15.67 -12.38
N ALA A 108 9.69 -16.79 -11.74
CA ALA A 108 8.30 -17.19 -11.61
C ALA A 108 7.51 -16.24 -10.70
N GLY A 109 8.09 -15.76 -9.61
CA GLY A 109 7.44 -14.86 -8.66
C GLY A 109 7.11 -13.50 -9.25
N LEU A 110 8.00 -12.92 -10.07
CA LEU A 110 7.71 -11.71 -10.85
C LEU A 110 6.56 -11.94 -11.85
N ARG A 111 6.59 -13.04 -12.61
CA ARG A 111 5.53 -13.40 -13.57
C ARG A 111 4.18 -13.63 -12.89
N LYS A 112 4.16 -14.33 -11.76
CA LYS A 112 2.96 -14.65 -10.97
C LYS A 112 2.38 -13.39 -10.34
N SER A 113 3.23 -12.57 -9.72
CA SER A 113 2.82 -11.29 -9.12
C SER A 113 2.25 -10.34 -10.16
N ARG A 114 2.94 -10.13 -11.29
CA ARG A 114 2.48 -9.20 -12.33
C ARG A 114 1.17 -9.68 -12.95
N ARG A 115 1.02 -10.98 -13.18
CA ARG A 115 -0.24 -11.57 -13.66
C ARG A 115 -1.41 -11.25 -12.73
N LEU A 116 -1.23 -11.42 -11.42
CA LEU A 116 -2.25 -11.04 -10.43
C LEU A 116 -2.62 -9.55 -10.53
N PHE A 117 -1.63 -8.65 -10.59
CA PHE A 117 -1.90 -7.21 -10.72
C PHE A 117 -2.64 -6.85 -12.01
N ILE A 118 -2.36 -7.54 -13.13
CA ILE A 118 -3.11 -7.38 -14.38
C ILE A 118 -4.56 -7.82 -14.17
N GLU A 119 -4.80 -9.01 -13.62
CA GLU A 119 -6.16 -9.51 -13.39
C GLU A 119 -6.97 -8.58 -12.49
N LEU A 120 -6.38 -8.05 -11.42
CA LEU A 120 -7.00 -7.04 -10.56
C LEU A 120 -7.33 -5.74 -11.32
N ALA A 121 -6.44 -5.30 -12.20
CA ALA A 121 -6.68 -4.12 -13.03
C ALA A 121 -7.79 -4.35 -14.07
N GLU A 122 -7.87 -5.54 -14.67
CA GLU A 122 -8.97 -5.94 -15.58
C GLU A 122 -10.31 -6.04 -14.85
N MET A 123 -10.32 -6.41 -13.56
CA MET A 123 -11.49 -6.33 -12.69
C MET A 123 -11.88 -4.89 -12.31
N GLY A 124 -11.07 -3.89 -12.70
CA GLY A 124 -11.28 -2.49 -12.35
C GLY A 124 -11.12 -2.24 -10.85
N VAL A 125 -10.17 -2.93 -10.21
CA VAL A 125 -9.79 -2.76 -8.81
C VAL A 125 -8.45 -2.02 -8.73
N PRO A 126 -8.41 -0.79 -8.17
CA PRO A 126 -7.15 -0.09 -7.93
C PRO A 126 -6.33 -0.82 -6.87
N THR A 127 -5.00 -0.83 -7.04
CA THR A 127 -4.08 -1.56 -6.15
C THR A 127 -3.02 -0.65 -5.54
N ALA A 128 -2.60 -1.02 -4.33
CA ALA A 128 -1.51 -0.40 -3.57
C ALA A 128 -0.45 -1.45 -3.21
N MET A 129 0.83 -1.09 -3.30
CA MET A 129 1.95 -1.96 -2.95
C MET A 129 2.99 -1.22 -2.12
N GLU A 130 3.65 -1.91 -1.19
CA GLU A 130 4.89 -1.43 -0.57
C GLU A 130 6.05 -1.60 -1.55
N LEU A 131 6.71 -0.50 -1.90
CA LEU A 131 7.86 -0.49 -2.79
C LEU A 131 9.11 -0.85 -1.97
N PHE A 132 9.28 -2.15 -1.75
CA PHE A 132 10.32 -2.69 -0.86
C PHE A 132 11.69 -2.75 -1.51
N ASP A 133 11.79 -3.26 -2.73
CA ASP A 133 13.01 -3.23 -3.53
C ASP A 133 12.86 -2.20 -4.66
N PRO A 134 13.72 -1.18 -4.76
CA PRO A 134 13.62 -0.20 -5.82
C PRO A 134 13.67 -0.78 -7.25
N LEU A 135 14.27 -1.96 -7.42
CA LEU A 135 14.33 -2.64 -8.71
C LEU A 135 13.01 -3.32 -9.09
N THR A 136 12.19 -3.73 -8.12
CA THR A 136 10.89 -4.37 -8.39
C THR A 136 9.86 -3.35 -8.85
N ALA A 137 9.96 -2.09 -8.42
CA ALA A 137 9.00 -1.03 -8.76
C ALA A 137 8.74 -0.89 -10.27
N SER A 138 9.80 -0.97 -11.10
CA SER A 138 9.69 -0.84 -12.56
C SER A 138 8.88 -1.97 -13.22
N TYR A 139 8.69 -3.10 -12.56
CA TYR A 139 7.87 -4.21 -13.06
C TYR A 139 6.37 -4.01 -12.81
N PHE A 140 5.99 -3.07 -11.93
CA PHE A 140 4.61 -2.84 -11.50
C PHE A 140 4.15 -1.39 -11.64
N ASP A 141 5.04 -0.46 -12.03
CA ASP A 141 4.74 0.96 -12.13
C ASP A 141 3.55 1.31 -13.04
N ASP A 142 3.17 0.43 -13.97
CA ASP A 142 2.06 0.56 -14.91
C ASP A 142 0.75 0.00 -14.35
N LEU A 143 0.83 -0.75 -13.24
CA LEU A 143 -0.28 -1.49 -12.62
C LEU A 143 -0.75 -0.88 -11.29
N LEU A 144 0.09 -0.08 -10.63
CA LEU A 144 -0.21 0.47 -9.31
C LEU A 144 -1.00 1.77 -9.37
N SER A 145 -1.89 1.98 -8.39
CA SER A 145 -2.58 3.25 -8.16
C SER A 145 -2.01 4.02 -6.96
N TRP A 146 -1.25 3.35 -6.09
CA TRP A 146 -0.63 3.92 -4.90
C TRP A 146 0.62 3.12 -4.50
N GLY A 147 1.65 3.80 -4.00
CA GLY A 147 2.87 3.17 -3.46
C GLY A 147 3.09 3.52 -2.00
N LEU A 148 3.73 2.63 -1.23
CA LEU A 148 4.11 2.89 0.16
C LEU A 148 5.61 2.63 0.33
N ILE A 149 6.31 3.52 1.03
CA ILE A 149 7.66 3.27 1.55
C ILE A 149 7.53 2.84 3.01
N GLY A 150 8.08 1.67 3.32
CA GLY A 150 8.00 1.04 4.63
C GLY A 150 8.75 1.80 5.72
N ALA A 151 8.37 1.57 6.98
CA ALA A 151 8.95 2.24 8.15
C ALA A 151 10.48 2.03 8.30
N ARG A 152 11.03 0.97 7.69
CA ARG A 152 12.47 0.66 7.70
C ARG A 152 13.23 1.23 6.49
N THR A 153 12.52 1.65 5.45
CA THR A 153 13.10 2.17 4.21
C THR A 153 12.80 3.64 3.98
N SER A 154 11.95 4.27 4.81
CA SER A 154 11.71 5.72 4.79
C SER A 154 13.00 6.54 4.93
N GLY A 155 13.99 6.01 5.67
CA GLY A 155 15.34 6.60 5.83
C GLY A 155 16.28 6.39 4.65
N SER A 156 15.92 5.58 3.65
CA SER A 156 16.82 5.19 2.56
C SER A 156 16.83 6.24 1.44
N PRO A 157 17.99 6.83 1.10
CA PRO A 157 18.09 7.77 -0.02
C PRO A 157 17.60 7.19 -1.34
N TYR A 158 17.92 5.92 -1.63
CA TYR A 158 17.49 5.23 -2.85
C TYR A 158 15.97 5.12 -2.96
N HIS A 159 15.26 4.84 -1.86
CA HIS A 159 13.79 4.76 -1.89
C HIS A 159 13.16 6.12 -2.09
N ARG A 160 13.73 7.18 -1.49
CA ARG A 160 13.25 8.55 -1.66
C ARG A 160 13.42 9.04 -3.09
N GLN A 161 14.58 8.75 -3.70
CA GLN A 161 14.87 9.06 -5.09
C GLN A 161 13.96 8.28 -6.04
N MET A 162 13.77 6.98 -5.83
CA MET A 162 12.80 6.19 -6.60
C MET A 162 11.38 6.77 -6.49
N ALA A 163 10.92 7.08 -5.28
CA ALA A 163 9.57 7.60 -5.05
C ALA A 163 9.30 8.92 -5.81
N SER A 164 10.35 9.73 -6.06
CA SER A 164 10.27 10.98 -6.82
C SER A 164 9.93 10.78 -8.30
N GLY A 165 10.18 9.59 -8.86
CA GLY A 165 9.87 9.23 -10.25
C GLY A 165 8.56 8.45 -10.43
N MET A 166 7.83 8.15 -9.36
CA MET A 166 6.63 7.31 -9.44
C MET A 166 5.43 8.10 -9.99
N PRO A 167 4.64 7.52 -10.93
CA PRO A 167 3.53 8.21 -11.59
C PRO A 167 2.23 8.22 -10.74
N PHE A 168 2.32 7.85 -9.47
CA PHE A 168 1.21 7.73 -8.53
C PHE A 168 1.62 8.23 -7.13
N PRO A 169 0.66 8.47 -6.23
CA PRO A 169 0.97 8.86 -4.86
C PRO A 169 1.84 7.85 -4.11
N VAL A 170 2.81 8.35 -3.33
CA VAL A 170 3.71 7.52 -2.52
C VAL A 170 3.68 7.94 -1.05
N GLY A 171 3.23 7.05 -0.17
CA GLY A 171 3.16 7.31 1.27
C GLY A 171 4.42 6.84 2.01
N PHE A 172 5.03 7.70 2.84
CA PHE A 172 6.16 7.34 3.68
C PHE A 172 5.70 7.04 5.11
N LYS A 173 5.93 5.81 5.59
CA LYS A 173 5.59 5.43 6.96
C LYS A 173 6.56 6.04 7.97
N ASN A 174 6.04 6.55 9.09
CA ASN A 174 6.88 6.86 10.26
C ASN A 174 7.67 5.60 10.70
N ASP A 175 8.80 5.82 11.37
CA ASP A 175 9.69 4.71 11.70
C ASP A 175 9.08 3.73 12.72
N VAL A 176 9.77 2.62 12.98
CA VAL A 176 9.28 1.57 13.87
C VAL A 176 9.19 2.00 15.35
N HIS A 177 9.88 3.08 15.73
CA HIS A 177 9.94 3.68 17.06
C HIS A 177 9.00 4.88 17.23
N GLY A 178 8.30 5.30 16.18
CA GLY A 178 7.36 6.43 16.20
C GLY A 178 7.93 7.76 15.69
N GLY A 179 9.21 7.80 15.32
CA GLY A 179 9.87 8.99 14.79
C GLY A 179 9.32 9.39 13.42
N LEU A 180 9.11 10.70 13.25
CA LEU A 180 8.53 11.29 12.04
C LEU A 180 9.59 11.81 11.06
N ASP A 181 10.78 12.15 11.56
CA ASP A 181 11.80 12.91 10.83
C ASP A 181 12.20 12.22 9.51
N GLU A 182 12.51 10.93 9.55
CA GLU A 182 12.92 10.18 8.36
C GLU A 182 11.80 10.07 7.31
N ALA A 183 10.54 9.99 7.74
CA ALA A 183 9.40 9.92 6.84
C ALA A 183 9.10 11.29 6.21
N ILE A 184 9.15 12.36 7.01
CA ILE A 184 8.94 13.74 6.54
C ILE A 184 10.07 14.17 5.59
N LEU A 185 11.31 13.85 5.93
CA LEU A 185 12.44 14.06 5.02
C LEU A 185 12.27 13.24 3.74
N GLY A 186 11.72 12.03 3.84
CA GLY A 186 11.35 11.22 2.68
C GLY A 186 10.34 11.91 1.77
N VAL A 187 9.27 12.48 2.34
CA VAL A 187 8.29 13.30 1.62
C VAL A 187 8.96 14.51 0.96
N ALA A 188 9.79 15.26 1.69
CA ALA A 188 10.49 16.44 1.16
C ALA A 188 11.38 16.08 -0.04
N THR A 189 12.16 15.02 0.13
CA THR A 189 13.10 14.53 -0.88
C THR A 189 12.34 14.07 -2.12
N ALA A 190 11.29 13.25 -1.95
CA ALA A 190 10.54 12.69 -3.06
C ALA A 190 9.81 13.76 -3.88
N ARG A 191 9.46 14.91 -3.30
CA ARG A 191 8.81 16.03 -4.01
C ARG A 191 9.73 16.84 -4.92
N SER A 192 11.04 16.60 -4.87
CA SER A 192 12.05 17.34 -5.64
C SER A 192 12.59 16.50 -6.79
N PRO A 193 13.09 17.12 -7.88
CA PRO A 193 13.82 16.42 -8.94
C PRO A 193 15.10 15.75 -8.43
N HIS A 194 15.44 14.59 -8.99
CA HIS A 194 16.69 13.86 -8.70
C HIS A 194 17.34 13.34 -9.97
N VAL A 195 18.67 13.21 -9.90
CA VAL A 195 19.47 12.37 -10.80
C VAL A 195 20.24 11.37 -9.94
N TYR A 196 20.10 10.08 -10.20
CA TYR A 196 20.76 9.04 -9.42
C TYR A 196 21.09 7.79 -10.26
N LEU A 197 22.00 6.96 -9.75
CA LEU A 197 22.35 5.70 -10.39
C LEU A 197 21.25 4.65 -10.11
N GLY A 198 20.66 4.09 -11.15
CA GLY A 198 19.63 3.06 -11.06
C GLY A 198 19.69 2.07 -12.22
N VAL A 199 18.59 1.34 -12.43
CA VAL A 199 18.43 0.38 -13.53
C VAL A 199 17.24 0.84 -14.38
N ASN A 200 17.44 0.96 -15.69
CA ASN A 200 16.38 1.36 -16.62
C ASN A 200 15.46 0.18 -16.98
N GLY A 201 14.40 0.43 -17.75
CA GLY A 201 13.44 -0.61 -18.17
C GLY A 201 14.04 -1.76 -19.00
N GLU A 202 15.23 -1.58 -19.60
CA GLU A 202 15.96 -2.64 -20.29
C GLU A 202 16.82 -3.50 -19.34
N GLY A 203 16.82 -3.22 -18.05
CA GLY A 203 17.66 -3.94 -17.08
C GLY A 203 19.12 -3.48 -17.06
N LYS A 204 19.44 -2.33 -17.68
CA LYS A 204 20.80 -1.78 -17.71
C LYS A 204 20.99 -0.70 -16.65
N VAL A 205 22.19 -0.65 -16.06
CA VAL A 205 22.58 0.45 -15.17
C VAL A 205 22.56 1.76 -15.95
N ALA A 206 21.88 2.78 -15.40
CA ALA A 206 21.69 4.06 -16.05
C ALA A 206 21.59 5.20 -15.02
N ALA A 207 21.83 6.43 -15.46
CA ALA A 207 21.38 7.61 -14.73
C ALA A 207 19.86 7.72 -14.89
N ILE A 208 19.16 7.78 -13.75
CA ILE A 208 17.71 7.95 -13.69
C ILE A 208 17.44 9.40 -13.32
N GLU A 209 16.65 10.08 -14.13
CA GLU A 209 16.22 11.46 -13.92
C GLU A 209 14.72 11.47 -13.58
N THR A 210 14.35 12.32 -12.64
CA THR A 210 12.98 12.40 -12.10
C THR A 210 12.60 13.87 -11.88
N GLU A 211 11.31 14.18 -12.00
CA GLU A 211 10.80 15.55 -11.86
C GLU A 211 10.32 15.88 -10.44
N GLY A 212 10.31 14.88 -9.54
CA GLY A 212 9.68 14.99 -8.23
C GLY A 212 8.22 14.55 -8.24
N ASN A 213 7.78 14.00 -7.11
CA ASN A 213 6.43 13.48 -6.91
C ASN A 213 5.65 14.40 -5.97
N PRO A 214 4.75 15.28 -6.48
CA PRO A 214 3.99 16.22 -5.66
C PRO A 214 2.90 15.54 -4.81
N PHE A 215 2.72 14.23 -4.94
CA PHE A 215 1.73 13.44 -4.21
C PHE A 215 2.35 12.56 -3.11
N SER A 216 3.65 12.73 -2.84
CA SER A 216 4.26 12.13 -1.66
C SER A 216 3.69 12.72 -0.37
N HIS A 217 3.41 11.86 0.60
CA HIS A 217 2.73 12.20 1.85
C HIS A 217 3.18 11.30 3.02
N LEU A 218 2.88 11.74 4.24
CA LEU A 218 3.18 11.00 5.47
C LEU A 218 2.10 9.94 5.76
N VAL A 219 2.53 8.79 6.28
CA VAL A 219 1.67 7.72 6.80
C VAL A 219 1.99 7.49 8.28
N LEU A 220 1.01 7.76 9.14
CA LEU A 220 1.10 7.52 10.57
C LEU A 220 0.66 6.09 10.89
N ARG A 221 1.55 5.29 11.47
CA ARG A 221 1.36 3.85 11.68
C ARG A 221 1.56 3.39 13.13
N GLY A 222 1.82 4.33 14.04
CA GLY A 222 2.17 4.12 15.43
C GLY A 222 3.60 3.60 15.63
N ALA A 223 3.87 3.08 16.81
CA ALA A 223 5.07 2.39 17.25
C ALA A 223 4.68 1.18 18.11
N LEU A 224 5.63 0.38 18.60
CA LEU A 224 5.31 -0.83 19.37
C LEU A 224 4.48 -0.57 20.63
N HIS A 225 4.71 0.58 21.29
CA HIS A 225 4.10 0.93 22.57
C HIS A 225 3.35 2.27 22.54
N GLU A 226 3.19 2.87 21.37
CA GLU A 226 2.59 4.19 21.21
C GLU A 226 1.74 4.22 19.93
N THR A 227 0.55 4.79 20.04
CA THR A 227 -0.33 5.04 18.89
C THR A 227 -0.15 6.48 18.43
N ASN A 228 -0.38 6.77 17.15
CA ASN A 228 -0.28 8.13 16.63
C ASN A 228 -1.44 8.52 15.69
N PHE A 229 -2.64 8.01 15.97
CA PHE A 229 -3.87 8.36 15.25
C PHE A 229 -4.75 9.37 15.99
N ASP A 230 -4.40 9.74 17.22
CA ASP A 230 -5.16 10.70 18.02
C ASP A 230 -4.94 12.16 17.55
N PRO A 231 -5.84 13.09 17.94
CA PRO A 231 -5.75 14.49 17.48
C PRO A 231 -4.44 15.20 17.81
N LEU A 232 -3.81 14.91 18.96
CA LEU A 232 -2.56 15.55 19.36
C LEU A 232 -1.40 15.05 18.50
N SER A 233 -1.34 13.75 18.25
CA SER A 233 -0.35 13.14 17.35
C SER A 233 -0.47 13.67 15.92
N ILE A 234 -1.69 13.84 15.41
CA ILE A 234 -1.93 14.40 14.07
C ILE A 234 -1.52 15.87 14.02
N ALA A 235 -1.90 16.68 15.00
CA ALA A 235 -1.50 18.08 15.06
C ALA A 235 0.03 18.23 15.09
N LYS A 236 0.72 17.40 15.87
CA LYS A 236 2.20 17.34 15.91
C LYS A 236 2.77 17.00 14.54
N ALA A 237 2.26 15.97 13.86
CA ALA A 237 2.74 15.57 12.55
C ALA A 237 2.55 16.67 11.50
N LEU A 238 1.39 17.32 11.49
CA LEU A 238 1.09 18.42 10.57
C LEU A 238 1.97 19.64 10.83
N HIS A 239 2.25 19.97 12.10
CA HIS A 239 3.15 21.06 12.44
C HIS A 239 4.58 20.83 11.92
N VAL A 240 5.09 19.60 12.02
CA VAL A 240 6.43 19.27 11.49
C VAL A 240 6.42 19.32 9.96
N LEU A 241 5.40 18.78 9.29
CA LEU A 241 5.25 18.89 7.83
C LEU A 241 5.24 20.35 7.35
N GLU A 242 4.54 21.23 8.06
CA GLU A 242 4.48 22.66 7.75
C GLU A 242 5.85 23.34 7.91
N LYS A 243 6.54 23.08 9.03
CA LYS A 243 7.88 23.61 9.29
C LYS A 243 8.88 23.22 8.19
N GLU A 244 8.79 21.98 7.70
CA GLU A 244 9.64 21.46 6.62
C GLU A 244 9.14 21.84 5.21
N LYS A 245 8.10 22.69 5.09
CA LYS A 245 7.49 23.13 3.81
C LYS A 245 7.02 21.96 2.94
N THR A 246 6.56 20.88 3.58
CA THR A 246 6.05 19.66 2.94
C THR A 246 4.58 19.40 3.29
N SER A 247 3.84 20.45 3.63
CA SER A 247 2.42 20.39 3.94
C SER A 247 1.67 19.56 2.91
N SER A 248 1.15 18.44 3.39
CA SER A 248 0.41 17.45 2.61
C SER A 248 -0.64 16.82 3.51
N ARG A 249 -1.71 16.30 2.91
CA ARG A 249 -2.64 15.44 3.64
C ARG A 249 -1.93 14.14 4.02
N ILE A 250 -2.33 13.54 5.13
CA ILE A 250 -1.71 12.33 5.68
C ILE A 250 -2.64 11.12 5.57
N LEU A 251 -2.07 9.92 5.58
CA LEU A 251 -2.81 8.68 5.82
C LEU A 251 -2.53 8.15 7.22
N ILE A 252 -3.47 7.38 7.76
CA ILE A 252 -3.31 6.68 9.04
C ILE A 252 -3.46 5.17 8.82
N ASP A 253 -2.40 4.41 9.09
CA ASP A 253 -2.43 2.94 9.13
C ASP A 253 -3.03 2.51 10.47
N CYS A 254 -4.24 1.94 10.44
CA CYS A 254 -4.96 1.52 11.64
C CYS A 254 -4.40 0.22 12.24
N SER A 255 -3.56 -0.52 11.51
CA SER A 255 -2.94 -1.77 11.94
C SER A 255 -1.62 -1.51 12.69
N HIS A 256 -0.69 -2.46 12.61
CA HIS A 256 0.65 -2.39 13.16
C HIS A 256 0.64 -1.90 14.62
N GLY A 257 1.39 -0.86 14.94
CA GLY A 257 1.50 -0.31 16.29
C GLY A 257 0.31 0.54 16.71
N ASN A 258 -0.42 1.13 15.76
CA ASN A 258 -1.69 1.77 16.07
C ASN A 258 -2.72 0.77 16.62
N SER A 259 -2.66 -0.48 16.17
CA SER A 259 -3.47 -1.56 16.76
C SER A 259 -2.79 -2.32 17.89
N GLY A 260 -1.53 -1.99 18.23
CA GLY A 260 -0.71 -2.82 19.13
C GLY A 260 -0.54 -4.26 18.63
N LYS A 261 -0.60 -4.47 17.31
CA LYS A 261 -0.61 -5.76 16.60
C LYS A 261 -1.82 -6.65 16.89
N ASP A 262 -2.91 -6.09 17.39
CA ASP A 262 -4.20 -6.79 17.53
C ASP A 262 -5.16 -6.33 16.42
N PRO A 263 -5.54 -7.18 15.45
CA PRO A 263 -6.40 -6.79 14.34
C PRO A 263 -7.72 -6.17 14.79
N ARG A 264 -8.27 -6.61 15.92
CA ARG A 264 -9.55 -6.14 16.45
C ARG A 264 -9.49 -4.69 16.91
N ARG A 265 -8.29 -4.16 17.18
CA ARG A 265 -8.07 -2.77 17.58
C ARG A 265 -7.97 -1.81 16.39
N GLN A 266 -7.95 -2.31 15.15
CA GLN A 266 -7.99 -1.45 13.96
C GLN A 266 -9.27 -0.59 13.92
N SER A 267 -10.38 -1.11 14.43
CA SER A 267 -11.64 -0.36 14.55
C SER A 267 -11.51 0.89 15.40
N ILE A 268 -10.75 0.83 16.50
CA ILE A 268 -10.54 1.97 17.42
C ILE A 268 -9.85 3.12 16.69
N ALA A 269 -8.79 2.82 15.93
CA ALA A 269 -8.09 3.83 15.14
C ALA A 269 -9.02 4.41 14.06
N LEU A 270 -9.78 3.56 13.34
CA LEU A 270 -10.71 4.02 12.33
C LEU A 270 -11.83 4.90 12.91
N GLU A 271 -12.45 4.49 14.01
CA GLU A 271 -13.49 5.27 14.70
C GLU A 271 -12.94 6.63 15.13
N SER A 272 -11.74 6.67 15.71
CA SER A 272 -11.07 7.93 16.07
C SER A 272 -10.87 8.85 14.84
N ILE A 273 -10.49 8.30 13.68
CA ILE A 273 -10.32 9.06 12.43
C ILE A 273 -11.64 9.67 11.94
N LEU A 274 -12.73 8.92 12.06
CA LEU A 274 -14.05 9.34 11.61
C LEU A 274 -14.67 10.36 12.56
N GLU A 275 -14.49 10.18 13.88
CA GLU A 275 -14.98 11.10 14.90
C GLU A 275 -14.28 12.46 14.83
N GLN A 276 -12.95 12.47 14.68
CA GLN A 276 -12.19 13.72 14.58
C GLN A 276 -12.43 14.47 13.26
N ALA A 277 -12.76 13.74 12.17
CA ALA A 277 -13.02 14.28 10.83
C ALA A 277 -12.00 15.33 10.35
N HIS A 278 -10.73 15.13 10.68
CA HIS A 278 -9.72 16.15 10.49
C HIS A 278 -9.46 16.37 8.99
N PRO A 279 -9.53 17.61 8.46
CA PRO A 279 -9.51 17.88 7.01
C PRO A 279 -8.19 17.54 6.31
N MET A 280 -7.11 17.38 7.09
CA MET A 280 -5.80 16.96 6.60
C MET A 280 -5.60 15.43 6.59
N VAL A 281 -6.54 14.64 7.10
CA VAL A 281 -6.50 13.18 6.96
C VAL A 281 -7.16 12.81 5.64
N ALA A 282 -6.37 12.30 4.70
CA ALA A 282 -6.84 11.89 3.37
C ALA A 282 -7.45 10.49 3.36
N GLY A 283 -7.24 9.70 4.40
CA GLY A 283 -7.67 8.31 4.42
C GLY A 283 -6.95 7.45 5.44
N PHE A 284 -7.16 6.14 5.33
CA PHE A 284 -6.67 5.16 6.26
C PHE A 284 -6.24 3.85 5.58
N MET A 285 -5.55 2.99 6.33
CA MET A 285 -5.20 1.63 5.90
C MET A 285 -5.72 0.58 6.88
N LEU A 286 -6.24 -0.53 6.36
CA LEU A 286 -6.63 -1.72 7.14
C LEU A 286 -5.93 -2.97 6.61
N GLU A 287 -5.52 -3.86 7.52
CA GLU A 287 -5.12 -5.23 7.20
C GLU A 287 -6.31 -6.17 7.43
N SER A 288 -6.79 -6.78 6.35
CA SER A 288 -7.96 -7.64 6.32
C SER A 288 -7.79 -8.77 5.29
N HIS A 289 -8.48 -9.88 5.49
CA HIS A 289 -8.48 -11.01 4.57
C HIS A 289 -9.90 -11.57 4.48
N ILE A 290 -10.09 -12.62 3.67
CA ILE A 290 -11.35 -13.39 3.65
C ILE A 290 -11.69 -13.87 5.06
N HIS A 291 -10.75 -14.51 5.75
CA HIS A 291 -10.90 -15.02 7.11
C HIS A 291 -9.94 -14.34 8.09
N ALA A 292 -10.36 -14.25 9.36
CA ALA A 292 -9.63 -13.51 10.39
C ALA A 292 -8.35 -14.22 10.86
N GLY A 293 -7.48 -13.44 11.49
CA GLY A 293 -6.30 -13.94 12.18
C GLY A 293 -5.12 -14.20 11.25
N LYS A 294 -4.27 -15.14 11.66
CA LYS A 294 -3.10 -15.62 10.92
C LYS A 294 -2.89 -17.10 11.16
N GLN A 295 -2.14 -17.72 10.27
CA GLN A 295 -1.69 -19.10 10.38
C GLN A 295 -0.16 -19.19 10.20
N THR A 296 0.40 -20.31 10.65
CA THR A 296 1.83 -20.62 10.45
C THR A 296 2.01 -21.22 9.06
N LEU A 297 3.07 -20.82 8.35
CA LEU A 297 3.44 -21.48 7.11
C LEU A 297 4.02 -22.88 7.41
N PHE A 298 3.29 -23.92 7.04
CA PHE A 298 3.72 -25.32 7.15
C PHE A 298 4.45 -25.79 5.89
N LYS A 299 5.25 -26.87 6.01
CA LYS A 299 5.88 -27.52 4.84
C LYS A 299 4.86 -28.20 3.94
N ASP A 300 3.81 -28.78 4.53
CA ASP A 300 2.69 -29.32 3.79
C ASP A 300 1.66 -28.21 3.58
N LEU A 301 1.60 -27.68 2.36
CA LEU A 301 0.72 -26.57 2.01
C LEU A 301 -0.77 -26.95 2.04
N SER A 302 -1.11 -28.24 2.00
CA SER A 302 -2.50 -28.71 2.10
C SER A 302 -3.12 -28.46 3.49
N LEU A 303 -2.28 -28.15 4.48
CA LEU A 303 -2.69 -27.77 5.83
C LEU A 303 -2.97 -26.28 5.98
N LEU A 304 -2.75 -25.47 4.94
CA LEU A 304 -3.06 -24.05 5.00
C LEU A 304 -4.57 -23.83 4.83
N ASP A 305 -5.16 -23.10 5.76
CA ASP A 305 -6.53 -22.64 5.65
C ASP A 305 -6.63 -21.63 4.50
N TYR A 306 -7.58 -21.85 3.60
CA TYR A 306 -7.86 -20.93 2.50
C TYR A 306 -8.17 -19.53 3.05
N GLY A 307 -7.67 -18.48 2.41
CA GLY A 307 -8.06 -17.11 2.74
C GLY A 307 -7.67 -16.61 4.14
N VAL A 308 -6.69 -17.23 4.81
CA VAL A 308 -6.11 -16.80 6.10
C VAL A 308 -4.66 -16.35 5.90
N SER A 309 -4.28 -15.20 6.48
CA SER A 309 -2.93 -14.64 6.36
C SER A 309 -1.84 -15.57 6.89
N ILE A 310 -0.73 -15.73 6.15
CA ILE A 310 0.49 -16.43 6.63
C ILE A 310 1.52 -15.48 7.29
N THR A 311 1.14 -14.22 7.54
CA THR A 311 2.03 -13.17 8.08
C THR A 311 1.42 -12.46 9.29
N ASP A 312 1.11 -11.17 9.20
CA ASP A 312 0.47 -10.44 10.30
C ASP A 312 -1.02 -10.79 10.33
N PRO A 313 -1.64 -10.83 11.53
CA PRO A 313 -3.03 -11.20 11.65
C PRO A 313 -3.94 -10.12 11.04
N CYS A 314 -5.02 -10.55 10.40
CA CYS A 314 -5.94 -9.69 9.66
C CYS A 314 -7.35 -9.73 10.26
N LEU A 315 -8.16 -8.71 9.98
CA LEU A 315 -9.62 -8.76 10.16
C LEU A 315 -10.25 -9.75 9.16
N SER A 316 -11.43 -10.30 9.49
CA SER A 316 -12.22 -11.05 8.50
C SER A 316 -12.90 -10.11 7.49
N TRP A 317 -13.42 -10.68 6.40
CA TRP A 317 -14.18 -9.91 5.41
C TRP A 317 -15.42 -9.26 6.04
N GLU A 318 -16.15 -10.01 6.89
CA GLU A 318 -17.38 -9.53 7.53
C GLU A 318 -17.12 -8.37 8.49
N GLU A 319 -16.00 -8.40 9.21
CA GLU A 319 -15.57 -7.28 10.07
C GLU A 319 -15.18 -6.07 9.21
N THR A 320 -14.47 -6.31 8.10
CA THR A 320 -14.00 -5.28 7.19
C THR A 320 -15.16 -4.56 6.51
N GLU A 321 -16.11 -5.31 5.97
CA GLU A 321 -17.31 -4.78 5.33
C GLU A 321 -18.11 -3.89 6.30
N LYS A 322 -18.35 -4.37 7.52
CA LYS A 322 -19.03 -3.60 8.56
C LYS A 322 -18.32 -2.29 8.89
N LEU A 323 -17.00 -2.31 9.02
CA LEU A 323 -16.22 -1.11 9.32
C LEU A 323 -16.29 -0.09 8.17
N LEU A 324 -16.15 -0.54 6.94
CA LEU A 324 -16.23 0.32 5.76
C LEU A 324 -17.63 0.90 5.57
N GLN A 325 -18.68 0.10 5.73
CA GLN A 325 -20.07 0.59 5.69
C GLN A 325 -20.36 1.62 6.80
N ARG A 326 -19.88 1.37 8.03
CA ARG A 326 -20.05 2.31 9.14
C ARG A 326 -19.34 3.64 8.87
N SER A 327 -18.17 3.62 8.23
CA SER A 327 -17.45 4.84 7.88
C SER A 327 -18.26 5.80 7.00
N MET A 328 -19.15 5.29 6.14
CA MET A 328 -20.05 6.14 5.36
C MET A 328 -21.08 6.88 6.21
N SER A 329 -21.70 6.17 7.15
CA SER A 329 -22.78 6.74 7.98
C SER A 329 -22.31 7.94 8.81
N MET A 330 -21.03 7.96 9.21
CA MET A 330 -20.46 9.07 9.97
C MET A 330 -20.04 10.25 9.07
N SER A 331 -19.57 9.98 7.85
CA SER A 331 -19.25 11.03 6.87
C SER A 331 -20.49 11.75 6.32
N SER A 332 -21.67 11.12 6.31
CA SER A 332 -22.93 11.75 5.89
C SER A 332 -23.54 12.69 6.93
N VAL A 333 -23.18 12.56 8.21
CA VAL A 333 -23.72 13.42 9.30
C VAL A 333 -22.95 14.74 9.41
N GLN A 334 -21.77 14.84 8.78
CA GLN A 334 -20.87 16.00 8.86
C GLN A 334 -20.89 16.90 7.61
N ASN A 335 -21.70 16.58 6.59
CA ASN A 335 -21.86 17.39 5.37
C ASN A 335 -23.15 18.22 5.37
#